data_AF-A0A351SXC3-F1
#
_entry.id   AF-A0A351SXC3-F1
#
_cell.length_a   1.000
_cell.length_b   1.000
_cell.length_c   1.000
_cell.angle_alpha   90.00
_cell.angle_beta   90.00
_cell.angle_gamma   90.00
#
_symmetry.space_group_name_H-M   'P 1'
#
loop_
_entity.id
_entity.type
_entity.pdbx_description
1 polymer ?
#
loop_
_entity_poly.entity_id
_entity_poly.type
_entity_poly.pdbx_seq_one_letter_code
_entity_poly.pdbx_strand_id
1 'polypeptide(L)'
;MKLPDSDFDRLVRKLQWVWVGGAMLLIGGVVTWIVHLILTALWLEDVPSASIGIALVAIPIFLVFSGVVIYVFWNVTLRGEDR
;
A
#
# COMPACT_ATOMS: atom_id res chain seq x y z
N MET A 1 -10.76 -36.65 -0.44
CA MET A 1 -9.81 -36.24 -1.50
C MET A 1 -9.07 -35.01 -0.98
N LYS A 2 -7.92 -35.21 -0.32
CA LYS A 2 -7.06 -34.10 0.14
C LYS A 2 -6.45 -33.49 -1.13
N LEU A 3 -6.61 -32.20 -1.37
CA LEU A 3 -5.77 -31.53 -2.37
C LEU A 3 -4.30 -31.76 -1.96
N PRO A 4 -3.37 -31.94 -2.90
CA PRO A 4 -1.96 -31.95 -2.57
C PRO A 4 -1.63 -30.59 -1.92
N ASP A 5 -1.35 -30.62 -0.61
CA ASP A 5 -1.23 -29.42 0.25
C ASP A 5 -0.28 -28.36 -0.36
N SER A 6 0.71 -28.79 -1.16
CA SER A 6 1.67 -27.95 -1.88
C SER A 6 1.10 -27.01 -2.94
N ASP A 7 0.03 -27.38 -3.65
CA ASP A 7 -0.56 -26.54 -4.69
C ASP A 7 -1.42 -25.43 -4.08
N PHE A 8 -2.12 -25.76 -2.98
CA PHE A 8 -2.91 -24.80 -2.22
C PHE A 8 -2.02 -23.75 -1.56
N ASP A 9 -0.91 -24.15 -0.92
CA ASP A 9 0.04 -23.22 -0.31
C ASP A 9 0.67 -22.27 -1.33
N ARG A 10 1.00 -22.79 -2.52
CA ARG A 10 1.55 -21.99 -3.62
C ARG A 10 0.52 -20.99 -4.16
N LEU A 11 -0.76 -21.36 -4.21
CA LEU A 11 -1.86 -20.47 -4.61
C LEU A 11 -2.05 -19.35 -3.58
N VAL A 12 -2.11 -19.69 -2.29
CA VAL A 12 -2.26 -18.73 -1.19
C VAL A 12 -1.11 -17.72 -1.21
N ARG A 13 0.14 -18.18 -1.37
CA ARG A 13 1.32 -17.31 -1.46
C ARG A 13 1.27 -16.38 -2.67
N LYS A 14 0.86 -16.87 -3.83
CA LYS A 14 0.66 -16.01 -5.02
C LYS A 14 -0.40 -14.94 -4.76
N LEU A 15 -1.52 -15.32 -4.17
CA LEU A 15 -2.62 -14.40 -3.88
C LEU A 15 -2.20 -13.33 -2.86
N GLN A 16 -1.44 -13.70 -1.82
CA GLN A 16 -0.86 -12.76 -0.86
C GLN A 16 0.02 -11.71 -1.55
N TRP A 17 0.92 -12.12 -2.45
CA TRP A 17 1.78 -11.19 -3.18
C TRP A 17 0.99 -10.29 -4.13
N VAL A 18 -0.07 -10.81 -4.77
CA VAL A 18 -0.99 -10.01 -5.59
C VAL A 18 -1.67 -8.93 -4.74
N TRP A 19 -2.15 -9.27 -3.55
CA TRP A 19 -2.76 -8.32 -2.62
C TRP A 19 -1.78 -7.25 -2.14
N VAL A 20 -0.55 -7.63 -1.76
CA VAL A 20 0.48 -6.67 -1.37
C VAL A 20 0.82 -5.74 -2.52
N GLY A 21 1.04 -6.28 -3.72
CA GLY A 21 1.30 -5.48 -4.92
C GLY A 21 0.17 -4.51 -5.23
N GLY A 22 -1.09 -4.97 -5.15
CA GLY A 22 -2.27 -4.13 -5.33
C GLY A 22 -2.37 -3.01 -4.28
N ALA A 23 -2.10 -3.32 -3.01
CA ALA A 23 -2.07 -2.32 -1.94
C ALA A 23 -0.97 -1.27 -2.17
N MET A 24 0.24 -1.70 -2.57
CA MET A 24 1.35 -0.79 -2.87
C MET A 24 1.02 0.14 -4.03
N LEU A 25 0.43 -0.38 -5.11
CA LEU A 25 0.00 0.42 -6.25
C LEU A 25 -1.07 1.43 -5.87
N LEU A 26 -2.06 1.00 -5.07
CA LEU A 26 -3.12 1.89 -4.60
C LEU A 26 -2.57 3.01 -3.72
N ILE A 27 -1.75 2.67 -2.73
CA ILE A 27 -1.15 3.64 -1.81
C ILE A 27 -0.26 4.62 -2.57
N GLY A 28 0.64 4.12 -3.43
CA GLY A 28 1.49 4.95 -4.27
C GLY A 28 0.69 5.85 -5.20
N GLY A 29 -0.39 5.33 -5.78
CA GLY A 29 -1.31 6.09 -6.63
C GLY A 29 -2.02 7.22 -5.87
N VAL A 30 -2.53 6.94 -4.67
CA VAL A 30 -3.17 7.95 -3.81
C VAL A 30 -2.17 9.03 -3.41
N VAL A 31 -0.95 8.66 -2.98
CA VAL A 31 0.10 9.62 -2.62
C VAL A 31 0.47 10.48 -3.83
N THR A 32 0.69 9.87 -4.99
CA THR A 32 1.00 10.59 -6.24
C THR A 32 -0.11 11.54 -6.63
N TRP A 33 -1.37 11.10 -6.52
CA TRP A 33 -2.54 11.91 -6.82
C TRP A 33 -2.68 13.10 -5.86
N ILE A 34 -2.47 12.89 -4.56
CA ILE A 34 -2.46 13.96 -3.56
C ILE A 34 -1.38 14.99 -3.90
N VAL A 35 -0.15 14.55 -4.20
CA VAL A 35 0.95 15.45 -4.58
C VAL A 35 0.58 16.25 -5.83
N HIS A 36 -0.02 15.60 -6.83
CA HIS A 36 -0.48 16.26 -8.04
C HIS A 36 -1.54 17.35 -7.76
N LEU A 37 -2.51 17.07 -6.89
CA LEU A 37 -3.52 18.05 -6.48
C LEU A 37 -2.91 19.24 -5.74
N ILE A 38 -1.95 18.99 -4.84
CA ILE A 38 -1.24 20.06 -4.12
C ILE A 38 -0.48 20.95 -5.11
N LEU A 39 0.26 20.35 -6.05
CA LEU A 39 0.99 21.10 -7.07
C LEU A 39 0.06 21.91 -7.98
N THR A 40 -1.09 21.33 -8.34
CA THR A 40 -2.09 22.01 -9.17
C THR A 40 -2.71 23.21 -8.44
N ALA A 41 -3.05 23.04 -7.15
CA ALA A 41 -3.59 24.13 -6.33
C ALA A 41 -2.56 25.27 -6.13
N LEU A 42 -1.29 24.93 -5.90
CA LEU A 42 -0.21 25.91 -5.80
C LEU A 42 0.00 26.66 -7.13
N TRP A 43 -0.12 25.97 -8.26
CA TRP A 43 0.02 26.59 -9.58
C TRP A 43 -1.14 27.53 -9.93
N LEU A 44 -2.34 27.25 -9.41
CA LEU A 44 -3.52 28.12 -9.57
C LEU A 44 -3.54 29.31 -8.61
N GLU A 45 -2.51 29.49 -7.78
CA GLU A 45 -2.47 30.47 -6.68
C GLU A 45 -3.70 30.36 -5.76
N ASP A 46 -4.22 29.14 -5.62
CA ASP A 46 -5.42 28.89 -4.84
C ASP A 46 -5.13 29.17 -3.35
N VAL A 47 -6.07 29.82 -2.66
CA VAL A 47 -5.89 30.14 -1.24
C VAL A 47 -5.59 28.86 -0.45
N PRO A 48 -4.62 28.86 0.49
CA PRO A 48 -4.28 27.69 1.27
C PRO A 48 -5.50 27.15 2.03
N SER A 49 -6.15 26.17 1.42
CA SER A 49 -7.37 25.57 1.93
C SER A 49 -7.04 24.54 3.01
N ALA A 50 -7.93 24.39 4.00
CA ALA A 50 -7.88 23.30 4.97
C ALA A 50 -7.71 21.93 4.29
N SER A 51 -8.23 21.76 3.07
CA SER A 51 -8.08 20.57 2.23
C SER A 51 -6.62 20.24 1.91
N ILE A 52 -5.77 21.25 1.64
CA ILE A 52 -4.32 21.06 1.39
C ILE A 52 -3.63 20.58 2.67
N GLY A 53 -3.98 21.16 3.82
CA GLY A 53 -3.46 20.75 5.12
C GLY A 53 -3.80 19.28 5.44
N ILE A 54 -5.05 18.88 5.21
CA ILE A 54 -5.50 17.48 5.40
C ILE A 54 -4.72 16.54 4.48
N ALA A 55 -4.54 16.91 3.21
CA ALA A 55 -3.82 16.11 2.24
C ALA A 55 -2.33 15.92 2.62
N LEU A 56 -1.69 16.96 3.15
CA LEU A 56 -0.32 16.93 3.66
C LEU A 56 -0.15 15.95 4.83
N VAL A 57 -1.12 15.90 5.75
CA VAL A 57 -1.11 14.96 6.88
C VAL A 57 -1.45 13.53 6.43
N ALA A 58 -2.21 13.36 5.35
CA ALA A 58 -2.56 12.05 4.83
C ALA A 58 -1.36 11.29 4.25
N ILE A 59 -0.43 11.99 3.57
CA ILE A 59 0.77 11.37 2.97
C ILE A 59 1.57 10.52 3.98
N PRO A 60 2.03 11.05 5.14
CA PRO A 60 2.79 10.24 6.10
C PRO A 60 1.98 9.08 6.67
N ILE A 61 0.65 9.21 6.84
CA ILE A 61 -0.21 8.11 7.28
C ILE A 61 -0.18 6.96 6.26
N PHE A 62 -0.34 7.28 4.97
CA PHE A 62 -0.27 6.29 3.89
C PHE A 62 1.10 5.63 3.78
N LEU A 63 2.19 6.37 4.02
CA LEU A 63 3.54 5.82 4.04
C LEU A 63 3.76 4.85 5.23
N VAL A 64 3.29 5.21 6.41
CA VAL A 64 3.34 4.33 7.59
C VAL A 64 2.52 3.06 7.33
N PHE A 65 1.30 3.21 6.79
CA PHE A 65 0.46 2.08 6.44
C PHE A 65 1.14 1.14 5.42
N SER A 66 1.78 1.71 4.41
CA SER A 66 2.59 0.95 3.45
C SER A 66 3.69 0.14 4.16
N GLY A 67 4.43 0.78 5.09
CA GLY A 67 5.43 0.11 5.90
C GLY A 67 4.88 -1.04 6.74
N VAL A 68 3.71 -0.87 7.36
CA VAL A 68 3.03 -1.92 8.13
C VAL A 68 2.64 -3.09 7.23
N VAL A 69 2.09 -2.82 6.03
CA VAL A 69 1.75 -3.87 5.07
C VAL A 69 3.01 -4.65 4.68
N ILE A 70 4.10 -3.97 4.34
CA ILE A 70 5.36 -4.65 3.99
C ILE A 70 5.85 -5.49 5.19
N TYR A 71 5.87 -4.92 6.40
CA TYR A 71 6.35 -5.61 7.60
C TYR A 71 5.56 -6.89 7.92
N VAL A 72 4.23 -6.80 7.92
CA VAL A 72 3.35 -7.94 8.24
C VAL A 72 3.52 -9.07 7.22
N PHE A 73 3.50 -8.73 5.93
CA PHE A 73 3.56 -9.74 4.88
C PHE A 73 4.97 -10.31 4.66
N TRP A 74 6.02 -9.52 4.92
CA TRP A 74 7.39 -9.99 4.96
C TRP A 74 7.58 -11.06 6.04
N ASN A 75 7.08 -10.82 7.25
CA ASN A 75 7.15 -11.77 8.35
C ASN A 75 6.35 -13.05 8.07
N VAL A 76 5.17 -12.95 7.45
CA VAL A 76 4.38 -14.12 7.04
C VAL A 76 5.11 -14.95 5.98
N THR A 77 5.81 -14.31 5.05
CA THR A 77 6.53 -14.99 3.96
C THR A 77 7.78 -15.70 4.47
N LEU A 78 8.55 -15.10 5.38
CA LEU A 78 9.77 -15.71 5.94
C LEU A 78 9.45 -16.85 6.91
N ARG A 79 8.42 -16.70 7.75
CA ARG A 79 8.07 -17.70 8.77
C ARG A 79 7.43 -18.97 8.21
N GLY A 80 7.04 -18.96 6.93
CA GLY A 80 6.57 -20.14 6.21
C GLY A 80 7.69 -21.04 5.70
N GLU A 81 8.96 -20.62 5.77
CA GLU A 81 10.12 -21.39 5.28
C GLU A 81 10.78 -22.24 6.38
N ASP A 82 10.49 -21.96 7.66
CA ASP A 82 11.04 -22.65 8.84
C ASP A 82 10.17 -23.83 9.34
N ARG A 83 9.17 -24.28 8.58
CA ARG A 83 8.30 -25.42 8.90
C ARG A 83 8.17 -26.39 7.75
#